data_AF-A0A7C5LI70-F1
#
_entry.id   AF-A0A7C5LI70-F1
#
_cell.length_a   1.000
_cell.length_b   1.000
_cell.length_c   1.000
_cell.angle_alpha   90.00
_cell.angle_beta   90.00
_cell.angle_gamma   90.00
#
_symmetry.space_group_name_H-M   'P 1'
#
loop_
_entity.id
_entity.type
_entity.pdbx_description
1 polymer ?
#
loop_
_entity_poly.entity_id
_entity_poly.type
_entity_poly.pdbx_seq_one_letter_code
_entity_poly.pdbx_strand_id
1 'polypeptide(L)'
;MKTKKIKEQPENTVRQDSDPREFSLYLPMTVSGVDAQGQEFREDSVLSSISSEQASFLLKTKVEFNSLLKLTIPLPPKLADGQPLALVLKGKVKAMQPVSGKQGSQLLIQLDSRYFIGSEDHES
;
A
#
# COMPACT_ATOMS: atom_id res chain seq x y z
N MET A 1 -42.18 41.68 -17.77
CA MET A 1 -42.25 41.83 -16.29
C MET A 1 -42.45 40.45 -15.66
N LYS A 2 -41.69 40.17 -14.59
CA LYS A 2 -41.76 39.17 -13.50
C LYS A 2 -42.93 38.14 -13.56
N THR A 3 -42.75 36.84 -13.30
CA THR A 3 -42.26 36.26 -12.03
C THR A 3 -41.75 34.82 -12.15
N LYS A 4 -40.78 34.51 -11.28
CA LYS A 4 -40.19 33.18 -10.99
C LYS A 4 -41.20 32.28 -10.27
N LYS A 5 -41.09 30.95 -10.48
CA LYS A 5 -41.44 29.96 -9.45
C LYS A 5 -40.34 28.91 -9.39
N ILE A 6 -39.63 28.90 -8.26
CA ILE A 6 -38.57 27.98 -7.89
C ILE A 6 -39.25 26.67 -7.48
N LYS A 7 -38.81 25.54 -8.02
CA LYS A 7 -39.15 24.22 -7.48
C LYS A 7 -37.94 23.76 -6.69
N GLU A 8 -38.10 23.77 -5.37
CA GLU A 8 -37.11 23.31 -4.39
C GLU A 8 -36.69 21.87 -4.70
N GLN A 9 -35.39 21.64 -4.79
CA GLN A 9 -34.79 20.30 -4.79
C GLN A 9 -34.31 20.01 -3.37
N PRO A 10 -34.51 18.79 -2.84
CA PRO A 10 -34.20 18.49 -1.45
C PRO A 10 -32.69 18.50 -1.20
N GLU A 11 -32.32 19.17 -0.10
CA GLU A 11 -31.02 19.14 0.55
C GLU A 11 -30.70 17.72 1.05
N ASN A 12 -29.63 17.11 0.53
CA ASN A 12 -28.55 16.45 1.27
C ASN A 12 -27.76 15.54 0.32
N THR A 13 -26.82 16.12 -0.42
CA THR A 13 -25.74 15.33 -0.99
C THR A 13 -24.70 15.15 0.12
N VAL A 14 -24.80 14.02 0.84
CA VAL A 14 -23.70 13.51 1.66
C VAL A 14 -22.47 13.48 0.75
N ARG A 15 -21.45 14.29 1.08
CA ARG A 15 -20.19 14.28 0.35
C ARG A 15 -19.58 12.89 0.50
N GLN A 16 -19.60 12.13 -0.59
CA GLN A 16 -18.94 10.85 -0.67
C GLN A 16 -17.43 11.12 -0.74
N ASP A 17 -16.78 11.28 0.42
CA ASP A 17 -15.32 11.21 0.56
C ASP A 17 -14.92 9.78 0.15
N SER A 18 -14.80 9.53 -1.16
CA SER A 18 -14.68 8.17 -1.73
C SER A 18 -13.41 7.94 -2.52
N ASP A 19 -12.36 8.69 -2.18
CA ASP A 19 -11.00 8.24 -2.43
C ASP A 19 -10.31 8.07 -1.07
N PRO A 20 -9.81 6.87 -0.72
CA PRO A 20 -9.01 6.74 0.48
C PRO A 20 -7.83 7.70 0.35
N ARG A 21 -7.59 8.51 1.39
CA ARG A 21 -6.50 9.48 1.38
C ARG A 21 -5.18 8.74 1.21
N GLU A 22 -4.58 8.89 0.04
CA GLU A 22 -3.32 8.27 -0.32
C GLU A 22 -2.15 9.16 0.14
N PHE A 23 -1.13 8.53 0.71
CA PHE A 23 0.12 9.18 1.03
C PHE A 23 1.19 8.73 0.04
N SER A 24 1.80 9.68 -0.67
CA SER A 24 3.02 9.44 -1.42
C SER A 24 4.21 9.56 -0.47
N LEU A 25 4.80 8.42 -0.11
CA LEU A 25 5.89 8.33 0.88
C LEU A 25 7.01 7.48 0.30
N TYR A 26 8.24 8.00 0.31
CA TYR A 26 9.43 7.26 -0.06
C TYR A 26 10.04 6.62 1.18
N LEU A 27 9.46 5.50 1.62
CA LEU A 27 9.96 4.77 2.78
C LEU A 27 10.73 3.52 2.33
N PRO A 28 11.97 3.32 2.79
CA PRO A 28 12.66 2.06 2.57
C PRO A 28 11.85 0.95 3.24
N MET A 29 11.84 -0.23 2.62
CA MET A 29 11.14 -1.39 3.14
C MET A 29 11.74 -2.67 2.58
N THR A 30 11.45 -3.77 3.25
CA THR A 30 11.72 -5.11 2.71
C THR A 30 10.42 -5.79 2.34
N VAL A 31 10.38 -6.35 1.13
CA VAL A 31 9.28 -7.14 0.58
C VAL A 31 9.66 -8.61 0.64
N SER A 32 8.75 -9.46 1.09
CA SER A 32 8.94 -10.91 1.07
C SER A 32 7.67 -11.63 0.66
N GLY A 33 7.83 -12.84 0.14
CA GLY A 33 6.74 -13.66 -0.35
C GLY A 33 7.27 -14.83 -1.17
N VAL A 34 6.42 -15.33 -2.08
CA VAL A 34 6.77 -16.40 -3.00
C VAL A 34 6.82 -15.83 -4.42
N ASP A 35 7.88 -16.14 -5.16
CA ASP A 35 8.07 -15.71 -6.55
C ASP A 35 7.24 -16.55 -7.53
N ALA A 36 7.32 -16.21 -8.81
CA ALA A 36 6.61 -16.92 -9.89
C ALA A 36 7.08 -18.38 -10.07
N GLN A 37 8.22 -18.76 -9.50
CA GLN A 37 8.77 -20.11 -9.51
C GLN A 37 8.39 -20.92 -8.27
N GLY A 38 7.64 -20.32 -7.33
CA GLY A 38 7.28 -20.97 -6.07
C GLY A 38 8.38 -20.91 -5.01
N GLN A 39 9.42 -20.10 -5.19
CA GLN A 39 10.52 -19.93 -4.24
C GLN A 39 10.30 -18.72 -3.34
N GLU A 40 10.69 -18.85 -2.07
CA GLU A 40 10.67 -17.73 -1.14
C GLU A 40 11.69 -16.67 -1.55
N PHE A 41 11.30 -15.40 -1.43
CA PHE A 41 12.20 -14.28 -1.68
C PHE A 41 12.10 -13.22 -0.57
N ARG A 42 13.19 -12.44 -0.47
CA ARG A 42 13.28 -11.22 0.33
C ARG A 42 14.02 -10.18 -0.50
N GLU A 43 13.40 -9.02 -0.73
CA GLU A 43 13.93 -7.95 -1.58
C GLU A 43 13.74 -6.59 -0.92
N ASP A 44 14.81 -5.79 -0.87
CA ASP A 44 14.72 -4.40 -0.45
C ASP A 44 14.12 -3.53 -1.56
N SER A 45 13.16 -2.71 -1.18
CA SER A 45 12.42 -1.82 -2.07
C SER A 45 12.11 -0.49 -1.37
N VAL A 46 11.43 0.40 -2.09
CA VAL A 46 10.98 1.69 -1.60
C VAL A 46 9.48 1.79 -1.87
N LEU A 47 8.71 1.98 -0.79
CA LEU A 47 7.30 2.30 -0.89
C LEU A 47 7.15 3.56 -1.75
N SER A 48 6.21 3.57 -2.68
CA SER A 48 5.93 4.73 -3.53
C SER A 48 4.69 5.47 -3.04
N SER A 49 3.64 4.71 -2.73
CA SER A 49 2.41 5.24 -2.14
C SER A 49 1.71 4.20 -1.26
N ILE A 50 0.89 4.68 -0.33
CA ILE A 50 0.08 3.85 0.56
C ILE A 50 -1.20 4.58 0.97
N SER A 51 -2.29 3.84 1.03
CA SER A 51 -3.55 4.23 1.66
C SER A 51 -3.94 3.19 2.72
N SER A 52 -5.12 3.32 3.34
CA SER A 52 -5.65 2.29 4.23
C SER A 52 -5.94 0.95 3.54
N GLU A 53 -6.05 0.96 2.21
CA GLU A 53 -6.49 -0.19 1.41
C GLU A 53 -5.42 -0.72 0.46
N GLN A 54 -4.51 0.13 -0.01
CA GLN A 54 -3.59 -0.23 -1.07
C GLN A 54 -2.19 0.29 -0.82
N ALA A 55 -1.20 -0.38 -1.39
CA ALA A 55 0.18 0.08 -1.42
C ALA A 55 0.81 -0.16 -2.79
N SER A 56 1.69 0.75 -3.20
CA SER A 56 2.37 0.71 -4.49
C SER A 56 3.88 0.83 -4.33
N PHE A 57 4.63 0.00 -5.06
CA PHE A 57 6.09 -0.04 -5.02
C PHE A 57 6.68 -0.77 -6.24
N LEU A 58 7.96 -0.55 -6.50
CA LEU A 58 8.69 -1.28 -7.55
C LEU A 58 9.21 -2.61 -6.99
N LEU A 59 9.02 -3.71 -7.71
CA LEU A 59 9.60 -5.01 -7.36
C LEU A 59 10.35 -5.60 -8.55
N LYS A 60 11.59 -6.04 -8.34
CA LYS A 60 12.41 -6.71 -9.37
C LYS A 60 12.07 -8.19 -9.47
N THR A 61 11.84 -8.84 -8.33
CA THR A 61 11.39 -10.22 -8.25
C THR A 61 10.05 -10.37 -8.97
N LYS A 62 9.96 -11.38 -9.84
CA LYS A 62 8.71 -11.67 -10.55
C LYS A 62 7.77 -12.42 -9.62
N VAL A 63 6.54 -11.95 -9.53
CA VAL A 63 5.49 -12.55 -8.70
C VAL A 63 4.22 -12.70 -9.53
N GLU A 64 3.35 -13.63 -9.13
CA GLU A 64 2.08 -13.86 -9.82
C GLU A 64 0.97 -12.93 -9.31
N PHE A 65 -0.07 -12.73 -10.12
CA PHE A 65 -1.28 -12.05 -9.67
C PHE A 65 -1.87 -12.76 -8.43
N ASN A 66 -2.39 -11.97 -7.49
CA ASN A 66 -2.97 -12.46 -6.22
C ASN A 66 -1.98 -13.14 -5.25
N SER A 67 -0.67 -13.13 -5.54
CA SER A 67 0.36 -13.57 -4.59
C SER A 67 0.31 -12.74 -3.31
N LEU A 68 0.48 -13.39 -2.17
CA LEU A 68 0.55 -12.73 -0.87
C LEU A 68 1.97 -12.21 -0.62
N LEU A 69 2.09 -10.92 -0.37
CA LEU A 69 3.35 -10.26 -0.04
C LEU A 69 3.30 -9.71 1.39
N LYS A 70 4.42 -9.78 2.09
CA LYS A 70 4.69 -9.13 3.37
C LYS A 70 5.58 -7.92 3.12
N LEU A 71 5.14 -6.75 3.56
CA LEU A 71 5.91 -5.51 3.57
C LEU A 71 6.37 -5.23 5.00
N THR A 72 7.67 -5.04 5.19
CA THR A 72 8.26 -4.66 6.47
C THR A 72 8.91 -3.29 6.32
N ILE A 73 8.34 -2.29 6.98
CA ILE A 73 8.77 -0.90 6.89
C ILE A 73 9.38 -0.52 8.26
N PRO A 74 10.69 -0.29 8.35
CA PRO A 74 11.30 0.18 9.60
C PRO A 74 10.72 1.55 9.98
N LEU A 75 10.28 1.67 11.24
CA LEU A 75 9.75 2.92 11.75
C LEU A 75 10.91 3.88 12.06
N PRO A 76 10.83 5.15 11.64
CA PRO A 76 11.75 6.18 12.08
C PRO A 76 11.86 6.21 13.62
N PRO A 77 13.06 6.41 14.19
CA PRO A 77 13.25 6.39 15.65
C PRO A 77 12.34 7.32 16.43
N LYS A 78 11.94 8.45 15.82
CA LYS A 78 11.01 9.43 16.40
C LYS A 78 9.58 8.91 16.54
N LEU A 79 9.19 7.89 15.77
CA LEU A 79 7.87 7.25 15.83
C LEU A 79 7.87 6.00 16.71
N ALA A 80 9.05 5.53 17.11
CA ALA A 80 9.23 4.29 17.85
C ALA A 80 9.90 4.52 19.22
N ASP A 81 9.94 5.75 19.73
CA ASP A 81 10.59 6.12 20.99
C ASP A 81 12.03 5.57 21.13
N GLY A 82 12.76 5.58 20.01
CA GLY A 82 14.13 5.05 19.92
C GLY A 82 14.24 3.52 19.84
N GLN A 83 13.13 2.79 19.83
CA GLN A 83 13.11 1.33 19.65
C GLN A 83 13.20 0.95 18.15
N PRO A 84 13.83 -0.18 17.82
CA PRO A 84 13.91 -0.68 16.44
C PRO A 84 12.61 -1.39 16.03
N LEU A 85 11.52 -0.63 15.90
CA LEU A 85 10.21 -1.15 15.51
C LEU A 85 10.04 -1.10 13.99
N ALA A 86 9.27 -2.04 13.46
CA ALA A 86 8.84 -2.08 12.07
C ALA A 86 7.31 -2.19 11.99
N LEU A 87 6.74 -1.50 11.01
CA LEU A 87 5.37 -1.72 10.56
C LEU A 87 5.37 -2.89 9.57
N VAL A 88 4.64 -3.94 9.92
CA VAL A 88 4.46 -5.12 9.07
C VAL A 88 3.05 -5.12 8.51
N LEU A 89 2.98 -5.12 7.18
CA LEU A 89 1.75 -5.18 6.41
C LEU A 89 1.75 -6.43 5.54
N LYS A 90 0.56 -6.94 5.25
CA LYS A 90 0.37 -8.02 4.28
C LYS A 90 -0.64 -7.59 3.24
N GLY A 91 -0.50 -8.10 2.03
CA GLY A 91 -1.45 -7.80 0.96
C GLY A 91 -1.27 -8.65 -0.28
N LYS A 92 -2.26 -8.64 -1.15
CA LYS A 92 -2.27 -9.43 -2.39
C LYS A 92 -2.05 -8.56 -3.62
N VAL A 93 -1.24 -9.04 -4.55
CA VAL A 93 -1.00 -8.35 -5.83
C VAL A 93 -2.30 -8.20 -6.63
N LYS A 94 -2.63 -6.97 -7.03
CA LYS A 94 -3.82 -6.62 -7.83
C LYS A 94 -3.51 -5.96 -9.16
N ALA A 95 -2.34 -5.36 -9.31
CA ALA A 95 -1.87 -4.89 -10.61
C ALA A 95 -0.35 -4.97 -10.68
N MET A 96 0.16 -5.16 -11.90
CA MET A 96 1.59 -5.18 -12.20
C MET A 96 1.81 -4.44 -13.51
N GLN A 97 2.64 -3.40 -13.49
CA GLN A 97 2.95 -2.61 -14.67
C GLN A 97 4.46 -2.56 -14.89
N PRO A 98 4.96 -3.01 -16.05
CA PRO A 98 6.37 -2.88 -16.39
C PRO A 98 6.79 -1.40 -16.37
N VAL A 99 7.97 -1.11 -15.82
CA VAL A 99 8.50 0.25 -15.79
C VAL A 99 9.62 0.39 -16.82
N SER A 100 9.39 1.23 -17.84
CA SER A 100 10.37 1.50 -18.89
C SER A 100 11.71 1.98 -18.31
N GLY A 101 12.80 1.35 -18.73
CA GLY A 101 14.15 1.72 -18.31
C GLY A 101 14.54 1.28 -16.89
N LYS A 102 13.69 0.53 -16.18
CA LYS A 102 14.02 -0.10 -14.89
C LYS A 102 13.83 -1.61 -14.97
N GLN A 103 14.62 -2.35 -14.19
CA GLN A 103 14.34 -3.76 -13.97
C GLN A 103 13.21 -3.88 -12.94
N GLY A 104 12.20 -4.69 -13.26
CA GLY A 104 11.04 -4.93 -12.39
C GLY A 104 9.72 -4.32 -12.89
N SER A 105 8.71 -4.44 -12.05
CA SER A 105 7.35 -3.96 -12.29
C SER A 105 6.89 -3.10 -11.11
N GLN A 106 6.15 -2.03 -11.40
CA GLN A 106 5.38 -1.33 -10.39
C GLN A 106 4.21 -2.23 -9.99
N LEU A 107 4.15 -2.61 -8.73
CA LEU A 107 3.07 -3.41 -8.17
C LEU A 107 2.08 -2.51 -7.44
N LEU A 108 0.81 -2.84 -7.55
CA LEU A 108 -0.25 -2.37 -6.65
C LEU A 108 -0.76 -3.59 -5.89
N ILE A 109 -0.73 -3.53 -4.56
CA ILE A 109 -1.28 -4.57 -3.70
C ILE A 109 -2.51 -4.06 -2.95
N GLN A 110 -3.48 -4.95 -2.72
CA GLN A 110 -4.55 -4.74 -1.77
C GLN A 110 -4.08 -5.19 -0.39
N LEU A 111 -4.06 -4.28 0.57
CA LEU A 111 -3.66 -4.54 1.95
C LEU A 111 -4.74 -5.31 2.71
N ASP A 112 -4.30 -6.18 3.61
CA ASP A 112 -5.14 -6.77 4.63
C ASP A 112 -5.45 -5.72 5.71
N SER A 113 -6.61 -5.82 6.35
CA SER A 113 -7.02 -4.89 7.43
C SER A 113 -6.18 -5.01 8.71
N ARG A 114 -5.32 -6.03 8.80
CA ARG A 114 -4.45 -6.29 9.94
C ARG A 114 -3.04 -5.82 9.65
N TYR A 115 -2.51 -5.05 10.59
CA TYR A 115 -1.12 -4.64 10.64
C TYR A 115 -0.50 -5.06 11.97
N PHE A 116 0.83 -5.14 12.00
CA PHE A 116 1.59 -5.38 13.21
C PHE A 116 2.68 -4.32 13.35
N ILE A 117 2.91 -3.85 14.57
CA ILE A 117 4.06 -3.00 14.90
C ILE A 117 4.83 -3.74 15.98
N GLY A 118 6.09 -4.07 15.71
CA GLY A 118 6.97 -4.78 16.63
C GLY A 118 8.39 -4.87 16.10
N SER A 119 9.26 -5.59 16.80
CA SER A 119 10.59 -5.91 16.29
C SER A 119 10.48 -6.83 15.06
N GLU A 120 11.43 -6.73 14.13
CA GLU A 120 11.44 -7.56 12.90
C GLU A 120 11.39 -9.07 13.17
N ASP A 121 11.82 -9.50 14.37
CA ASP A 121 11.95 -10.90 14.78
C ASP A 121 10.65 -11.54 15.30
N HIS A 122 9.54 -10.81 15.38
CA HIS A 122 8.26 -11.38 15.82
C HIS A 122 7.55 -12.10 14.66
N GLU A 123 7.89 -13.38 14.46
CA GLU A 123 6.98 -14.34 13.82
C GLU A 123 5.92 -14.76 14.84
N SER A 124 4.64 -14.67 14.45
CA SER A 124 3.49 -15.19 15.22
C SER A 124 2.62 -16.02 14.31
#